data_AF-A0A2N2DJV7-F1
#
_entry.id   AF-A0A2N2DJV7-F1
#
_cell.length_a   1.000
_cell.length_b   1.000
_cell.length_c   1.000
_cell.angle_alpha   90.00
_cell.angle_beta   90.00
_cell.angle_gamma   90.00
#
_symmetry.space_group_name_H-M   'P 1'
#
loop_
_entity.id
_entity.type
_entity.pdbx_description
1 polymer ?
#
loop_
_entity_poly.entity_id
_entity_poly.type
_entity_poly.pdbx_seq_one_letter_code
_entity_poly.pdbx_strand_id
1 'polypeptide(L)'
;MIYFIYPLLLAFFLFVLYMVPENFISGILANPVITFGFVITGAFLSAALSKRNRIIIPNYPFTAVQGLLGGILMGYGSGMALLPQMGNTLSMIHGVFYWLSRLMPQGFIYLAGMLAGGYAALALQKRCFSKVRLKPLSPATMGLAASIAKVLFILLLFSLVFISYQLFMSSGIENGLLGTGLALMSGFLLERNRMCMGLMMKETFYTGSRGTLVKAAAITVLLGISWQIPWRIPGVEQFSLNLPTPNSAVLTTFFVTFCGSLLMGFGYIMSDGCFMGSLWKAGQGILTSLISVFGIFIGAAISIILPDLESAFPGWQDIILKTGLLVLLLIWTGAYLMEPPNKTVKRGSLFKWLFSEATILLTLFVIFAGPKSSFPLTLQGLGAFLYLSGIILYVLSRIYLGKNWGEAIVIREGHKIVTEGPYRIFNHPIYISMVIMLVGISFLNNSLWGTVGSVGFVMPFLVLRAREEQRILKEVPEENDLSS
;
A
#
# COMPACT_ATOMS: atom_id res chain seq x y z
N MET A 1 -19.56 -26.22 14.71
CA MET A 1 -19.51 -26.92 13.41
C MET A 1 -19.43 -25.98 12.21
N ILE A 2 -20.29 -24.96 12.10
CA ILE A 2 -20.35 -24.05 10.93
C ILE A 2 -19.02 -23.29 10.67
N TYR A 3 -18.25 -22.95 11.71
CA TYR A 3 -16.96 -22.27 11.56
C TYR A 3 -15.83 -23.11 10.92
N PHE A 4 -15.98 -24.43 10.81
CA PHE A 4 -14.95 -25.33 10.25
C PHE A 4 -15.20 -25.68 8.78
N ILE A 5 -16.47 -25.69 8.36
CA ILE A 5 -16.90 -26.07 7.00
C ILE A 5 -16.50 -24.99 5.98
N TYR A 6 -16.60 -23.72 6.35
CA TYR A 6 -16.30 -22.59 5.48
C TYR A 6 -14.81 -22.46 5.10
N PRO A 7 -13.85 -22.57 6.06
CA PRO A 7 -12.43 -22.73 5.75
C PRO A 7 -12.12 -23.89 4.80
N LEU A 8 -12.81 -25.02 4.98
CA LEU A 8 -12.58 -26.23 4.20
C LEU A 8 -13.10 -26.10 2.77
N LEU A 9 -14.30 -25.53 2.60
CA LEU A 9 -14.88 -25.20 1.29
C LEU A 9 -14.03 -24.19 0.52
N LEU A 10 -13.48 -23.20 1.23
CA LEU A 10 -12.57 -22.24 0.62
C LEU A 10 -11.23 -22.90 0.24
N ALA A 11 -10.64 -23.69 1.12
CA ALA A 11 -9.40 -24.39 0.83
C ALA A 11 -9.58 -25.35 -0.36
N PHE A 12 -10.73 -26.02 -0.43
CA PHE A 12 -11.14 -26.83 -1.57
C PHE A 12 -11.33 -26.01 -2.84
N PHE A 13 -11.95 -24.84 -2.77
CA PHE A 13 -12.14 -23.96 -3.92
C PHE A 13 -10.82 -23.36 -4.45
N LEU A 14 -9.95 -22.92 -3.54
CA LEU A 14 -8.60 -22.45 -3.86
C LEU A 14 -7.76 -23.57 -4.48
N PHE A 15 -7.94 -24.80 -4.01
CA PHE A 15 -7.38 -26.01 -4.59
C PHE A 15 -7.94 -26.33 -5.98
N VAL A 16 -9.25 -26.17 -6.22
CA VAL A 16 -9.87 -26.33 -7.55
C VAL A 16 -9.35 -25.28 -8.53
N LEU A 17 -9.22 -24.02 -8.12
CA LEU A 17 -8.59 -22.98 -8.95
C LEU A 17 -7.13 -23.31 -9.29
N TYR A 18 -6.43 -23.95 -8.36
CA TYR A 18 -5.04 -24.39 -8.54
C TYR A 18 -4.89 -25.63 -9.45
N MET A 19 -5.97 -26.40 -9.63
CA MET A 19 -5.99 -27.57 -10.53
C MET A 19 -6.13 -27.21 -12.01
N VAL A 20 -6.69 -26.05 -12.34
CA VAL A 20 -6.99 -25.73 -13.74
C VAL A 20 -5.70 -25.29 -14.45
N PRO A 21 -5.31 -25.93 -15.58
CA PRO A 21 -4.07 -25.59 -16.29
C PRO A 21 -4.02 -24.12 -16.70
N GLU A 22 -2.86 -23.46 -16.56
CA GLU A 22 -2.70 -22.03 -16.88
C GLU A 22 -3.15 -21.69 -18.30
N ASN A 23 -2.92 -22.60 -19.26
CA ASN A 23 -3.32 -22.49 -20.67
C ASN A 23 -4.85 -22.44 -20.88
N PHE A 24 -5.63 -22.96 -19.93
CA PHE A 24 -7.10 -23.04 -20.02
C PHE A 24 -7.80 -21.78 -19.50
N ILE A 25 -7.06 -20.91 -18.79
CA ILE A 25 -7.58 -19.77 -18.04
C ILE A 25 -6.93 -18.43 -18.43
N SER A 26 -5.89 -18.50 -19.27
CA SER A 26 -4.92 -17.43 -19.55
C SER A 26 -5.50 -16.17 -20.21
N GLY A 27 -6.76 -16.16 -20.67
CA GLY A 27 -7.39 -14.95 -21.21
C GLY A 27 -8.18 -14.13 -20.18
N ILE A 28 -9.05 -14.77 -19.40
CA ILE A 28 -9.97 -14.07 -18.48
C ILE A 28 -9.28 -13.71 -17.18
N LEU A 29 -8.54 -14.66 -16.61
CA LEU A 29 -7.84 -14.46 -15.34
C LEU A 29 -6.47 -13.78 -15.52
N ALA A 30 -6.08 -13.48 -16.76
CA ALA A 30 -4.98 -12.56 -17.03
C ALA A 30 -5.44 -11.10 -16.92
N ASN A 31 -6.64 -10.76 -17.38
CA ASN A 31 -7.12 -9.37 -17.36
C ASN A 31 -7.73 -8.99 -16.00
N PRO A 32 -7.16 -8.01 -15.29
CA PRO A 32 -7.59 -7.69 -13.93
C PRO A 32 -8.96 -7.03 -13.89
N VAL A 33 -9.31 -6.29 -14.94
CA VAL A 33 -10.62 -5.63 -15.05
C VAL A 33 -11.71 -6.69 -15.19
N ILE A 34 -11.53 -7.64 -16.12
CA ILE A 34 -12.49 -8.72 -16.36
C ILE A 34 -12.68 -9.57 -15.09
N THR A 35 -11.56 -9.99 -14.48
CA THR A 35 -11.59 -10.83 -13.28
C THR A 35 -12.29 -10.15 -12.12
N PHE A 36 -11.94 -8.89 -11.81
CA PHE A 36 -12.53 -8.18 -10.68
C PHE A 36 -14.02 -7.91 -10.91
N GLY A 37 -14.41 -7.57 -12.14
CA GLY A 37 -15.82 -7.36 -12.49
C GLY A 37 -16.67 -8.59 -12.21
N PHE A 38 -16.23 -9.78 -12.63
CA PHE A 38 -16.95 -11.02 -12.35
C PHE A 38 -16.91 -11.42 -10.86
N VAL A 39 -15.79 -11.22 -10.16
CA VAL A 39 -15.72 -11.47 -8.71
C VAL A 39 -16.66 -10.54 -7.94
N ILE A 40 -16.71 -9.25 -8.28
CA ILE A 40 -17.62 -8.28 -7.66
C ILE A 40 -19.08 -8.66 -7.95
N THR A 41 -19.37 -9.08 -9.19
CA THR A 41 -20.70 -9.54 -9.59
C THR A 41 -21.14 -10.76 -8.77
N GLY A 42 -20.27 -11.76 -8.63
CA GLY A 42 -20.52 -12.95 -7.80
C GLY A 42 -20.77 -12.61 -6.33
N ALA A 43 -19.99 -11.67 -5.78
CA ALA A 43 -20.19 -11.18 -4.43
C ALA A 43 -21.51 -10.43 -4.27
N PHE A 44 -21.89 -9.59 -5.24
CA PHE A 44 -23.16 -8.88 -5.26
C PHE A 44 -24.35 -9.85 -5.29
N LEU A 45 -24.29 -10.88 -6.14
CA LEU A 45 -25.29 -11.95 -6.21
C LEU A 45 -25.46 -12.65 -4.85
N SER A 46 -24.36 -13.03 -4.19
CA SER A 46 -24.42 -13.64 -2.85
C SER A 46 -25.01 -12.70 -1.79
N ALA A 47 -24.64 -11.42 -1.83
CA ALA A 47 -25.14 -10.41 -0.92
C ALA A 47 -26.64 -10.14 -1.11
N ALA A 48 -27.11 -10.10 -2.36
CA ALA A 48 -28.51 -9.95 -2.71
C ALA A 48 -29.35 -11.14 -2.22
N LEU A 49 -28.88 -12.37 -2.46
CA LEU A 49 -29.51 -13.60 -1.95
C LEU A 49 -29.59 -13.64 -0.41
N SER A 50 -28.62 -13.02 0.26
CA SER A 50 -28.57 -12.94 1.72
C SER A 50 -29.27 -11.72 2.32
N LYS A 51 -29.90 -10.85 1.50
CA LYS A 51 -30.47 -9.55 1.90
C LYS A 51 -29.47 -8.65 2.66
N ARG A 52 -28.20 -8.71 2.28
CA ARG A 52 -27.08 -7.93 2.87
C ARG A 52 -26.60 -6.78 1.98
N ASN A 53 -27.22 -6.58 0.82
CA ASN A 53 -26.96 -5.44 -0.06
C ASN A 53 -27.42 -4.13 0.61
N ARG A 54 -26.51 -3.45 1.29
CA ARG A 54 -26.77 -2.13 1.87
C ARG A 54 -25.66 -1.19 1.42
N ILE A 55 -26.05 -0.12 0.74
CA ILE A 55 -25.09 0.91 0.33
C ILE A 55 -24.64 1.68 1.57
N ILE A 56 -23.39 1.49 1.96
CA ILE A 56 -22.76 2.13 3.12
C ILE A 56 -21.81 3.19 2.59
N ILE A 57 -22.14 4.45 2.89
CA ILE A 57 -21.34 5.62 2.53
C ILE A 57 -20.56 6.07 3.78
N PRO A 58 -19.25 6.34 3.68
CA PRO A 58 -18.49 6.85 4.80
C PRO A 58 -19.02 8.23 5.21
N ASN A 59 -19.16 8.44 6.52
CA ASN A 59 -19.60 9.72 7.07
C ASN A 59 -18.57 10.85 6.87
N TYR A 60 -17.31 10.51 6.59
CA TYR A 60 -16.22 11.47 6.42
C TYR A 60 -15.50 11.25 5.09
N PRO A 61 -15.24 12.33 4.32
CA PRO A 61 -14.50 12.24 3.06
C PRO A 61 -13.08 11.70 3.27
N PHE A 62 -12.49 11.98 4.43
CA PHE A 62 -11.19 11.44 4.83
C PHE A 62 -11.10 9.91 4.70
N THR A 63 -12.15 9.18 5.08
CA THR A 63 -12.17 7.71 4.99
C THR A 63 -12.16 7.23 3.54
N ALA A 64 -12.79 7.98 2.62
CA ALA A 64 -12.77 7.66 1.19
C ALA A 64 -11.36 7.86 0.60
N VAL A 65 -10.68 8.96 0.96
CA VAL A 65 -9.31 9.21 0.51
C VAL A 65 -8.33 8.18 1.08
N GLN A 66 -8.48 7.81 2.34
CA GLN A 66 -7.69 6.74 2.96
C GLN A 66 -7.89 5.40 2.23
N GLY A 67 -9.12 5.08 1.82
CA GLY A 67 -9.43 3.91 0.99
C GLY A 67 -8.72 3.96 -0.35
N LEU A 68 -8.79 5.10 -1.06
CA LEU A 68 -8.11 5.30 -2.34
C LEU A 68 -6.59 5.11 -2.23
N LEU A 69 -5.97 5.77 -1.24
CA LEU A 69 -4.52 5.67 -1.00
C LEU A 69 -4.10 4.24 -0.64
N GLY A 70 -4.89 3.56 0.20
CA GLY A 70 -4.68 2.15 0.52
C GLY A 70 -4.79 1.25 -0.72
N GLY A 71 -5.74 1.54 -1.61
CA GLY A 71 -5.88 0.86 -2.91
C GLY A 71 -4.67 1.08 -3.82
N ILE A 72 -4.20 2.32 -3.99
CA ILE A 72 -3.01 2.65 -4.79
C ILE A 72 -1.78 1.91 -4.29
N LEU A 73 -1.57 1.89 -2.98
CA LEU A 73 -0.51 1.12 -2.32
C LEU A 73 -0.58 -0.37 -2.62
N MET A 74 -1.78 -0.95 -2.54
CA MET A 74 -2.00 -2.35 -2.84
C MET A 74 -1.71 -2.67 -4.30
N GLY A 75 -2.23 -1.86 -5.24
CA GLY A 75 -2.02 -2.03 -6.67
C GLY A 75 -0.56 -1.89 -7.06
N TYR A 76 0.10 -0.85 -6.58
CA TYR A 76 1.49 -0.60 -6.89
C TYR A 76 2.43 -1.64 -6.23
N GLY A 77 2.21 -1.94 -4.95
CA GLY A 77 3.01 -2.91 -4.22
C GLY A 77 2.87 -4.33 -4.78
N SER A 78 1.67 -4.72 -5.21
CA SER A 78 1.46 -6.00 -5.90
C SER A 78 2.12 -6.02 -7.28
N GLY A 79 2.01 -4.95 -8.07
CA GLY A 79 2.75 -4.80 -9.32
C GLY A 79 4.25 -4.99 -9.11
N MET A 80 4.85 -4.21 -8.20
CA MET A 80 6.26 -4.34 -7.82
C MET A 80 6.67 -5.77 -7.43
N ALA A 81 5.89 -6.40 -6.56
CA ALA A 81 6.24 -7.72 -6.03
C ALA A 81 6.08 -8.86 -7.05
N LEU A 82 5.30 -8.67 -8.11
CA LEU A 82 4.96 -9.70 -9.10
C LEU A 82 5.63 -9.50 -10.48
N LEU A 83 6.15 -8.29 -10.74
CA LEU A 83 6.75 -7.88 -12.03
C LEU A 83 7.83 -8.80 -12.61
N PRO A 84 8.64 -9.59 -11.85
CA PRO A 84 9.66 -10.39 -12.50
C PRO A 84 9.20 -11.74 -13.09
N GLN A 85 8.03 -12.30 -12.74
CA GLN A 85 7.77 -13.74 -13.03
C GLN A 85 6.37 -14.14 -13.51
N MET A 86 5.27 -13.43 -13.17
CA MET A 86 3.91 -13.84 -13.62
C MET A 86 2.97 -12.64 -13.77
N GLY A 87 2.75 -12.19 -15.01
CA GLY A 87 1.86 -11.08 -15.34
C GLY A 87 0.35 -11.41 -15.32
N ASN A 88 -0.11 -12.37 -14.52
CA ASN A 88 -1.53 -12.74 -14.46
C ASN A 88 -2.21 -12.21 -13.18
N THR A 89 -3.46 -11.76 -13.31
CA THR A 89 -4.25 -11.23 -12.19
C THR A 89 -4.44 -12.27 -11.08
N LEU A 90 -4.48 -13.55 -11.45
CA LEU A 90 -4.60 -14.65 -10.49
C LEU A 90 -3.44 -14.68 -9.47
N SER A 91 -2.23 -14.29 -9.86
CA SER A 91 -1.08 -14.17 -8.95
C SER A 91 -1.23 -13.00 -7.96
N MET A 92 -1.94 -11.92 -8.32
CA MET A 92 -2.30 -10.86 -7.36
C MET A 92 -3.31 -11.35 -6.31
N ILE A 93 -4.22 -12.24 -6.73
CA ILE A 93 -5.29 -12.80 -5.91
C ILE A 93 -4.75 -13.90 -4.97
N HIS A 94 -3.78 -14.71 -5.44
CA HIS A 94 -3.32 -15.93 -4.77
C HIS A 94 -1.82 -16.01 -4.49
N GLY A 95 -1.01 -15.02 -4.85
CA GLY A 95 0.45 -15.12 -4.94
C GLY A 95 1.13 -15.68 -3.70
N VAL A 96 0.67 -15.29 -2.51
CA VAL A 96 1.18 -15.83 -1.23
C VAL A 96 0.93 -17.32 -1.12
N PHE A 97 -0.30 -17.76 -1.36
CA PHE A 97 -0.68 -19.16 -1.23
C PHE A 97 -0.03 -19.99 -2.32
N TYR A 98 -0.03 -19.50 -3.55
CA TYR A 98 0.57 -20.16 -4.72
C TYR A 98 2.07 -20.41 -4.52
N TRP A 99 2.85 -19.38 -4.16
CA TRP A 99 4.29 -19.52 -3.97
C TRP A 99 4.66 -20.35 -2.74
N LEU A 100 3.90 -20.24 -1.65
CA LEU A 100 4.10 -21.07 -0.47
C LEU A 100 3.78 -22.54 -0.75
N SER A 101 2.70 -22.83 -1.48
CA SER A 101 2.34 -24.19 -1.87
C SER A 101 3.35 -24.83 -2.82
N ARG A 102 4.05 -24.03 -3.62
CA ARG A 102 5.18 -24.47 -4.47
C ARG A 102 6.54 -24.48 -3.74
N LEU A 103 6.57 -24.13 -2.46
CA LEU A 103 7.80 -24.02 -1.64
C LEU A 103 8.86 -23.10 -2.27
N MET A 104 8.43 -22.04 -2.96
CA MET A 104 9.33 -21.05 -3.54
C MET A 104 9.83 -20.08 -2.46
N PRO A 105 11.15 -19.79 -2.37
CA PRO A 105 11.71 -18.82 -1.41
C PRO A 105 11.03 -17.44 -1.48
N GLN A 106 10.64 -17.04 -2.69
CA GLN A 106 9.88 -15.83 -3.00
C GLN A 106 8.58 -15.71 -2.17
N GLY A 107 7.85 -16.81 -1.98
CA GLY A 107 6.60 -16.83 -1.22
C GLY A 107 6.78 -16.47 0.24
N PHE A 108 7.88 -16.91 0.85
CA PHE A 108 8.22 -16.60 2.23
C PHE A 108 8.60 -15.13 2.41
N ILE A 109 9.38 -14.59 1.46
CA ILE A 109 9.79 -13.18 1.48
C ILE A 109 8.58 -12.26 1.31
N TYR A 110 7.68 -12.60 0.39
CA TYR A 110 6.45 -11.87 0.19
C TYR A 110 5.57 -11.91 1.44
N LEU A 111 5.41 -13.08 2.07
CA LEU A 111 4.66 -13.20 3.33
C LEU A 111 5.29 -12.34 4.44
N ALA A 112 6.62 -12.37 4.58
CA ALA A 112 7.34 -11.59 5.58
C ALA A 112 7.16 -10.08 5.38
N GLY A 113 7.33 -9.58 4.15
CA GLY A 113 7.15 -8.16 3.83
C GLY A 113 5.72 -7.70 4.06
N MET A 114 4.73 -8.48 3.61
CA MET A 114 3.31 -8.21 3.84
C MET A 114 2.96 -8.14 5.33
N LEU A 115 3.46 -9.08 6.14
CA LEU A 115 3.24 -9.07 7.60
C LEU A 115 3.90 -7.86 8.26
N ALA A 116 5.14 -7.53 7.88
CA ALA A 116 5.86 -6.37 8.40
C ALA A 116 5.15 -5.04 8.04
N GLY A 117 4.72 -4.88 6.79
CA GLY A 117 4.00 -3.70 6.31
C GLY A 117 2.68 -3.48 7.02
N GLY A 118 1.87 -4.54 7.19
CA GLY A 118 0.62 -4.42 7.92
C GLY A 118 0.82 -4.21 9.43
N TYR A 119 1.85 -4.79 10.04
CA TYR A 119 2.20 -4.48 11.44
C TYR A 119 2.57 -3.00 11.60
N ALA A 120 3.42 -2.47 10.70
CA ALA A 120 3.82 -1.07 10.70
C ALA A 120 2.62 -0.12 10.54
N ALA A 121 1.73 -0.41 9.59
CA ALA A 121 0.50 0.36 9.39
C ALA A 121 -0.43 0.31 10.61
N LEU A 122 -0.57 -0.85 11.25
CA LEU A 122 -1.38 -1.00 12.45
C LEU A 122 -0.79 -0.22 13.64
N ALA A 123 0.52 -0.28 13.82
CA ALA A 123 1.23 0.48 14.84
C ALA A 123 1.05 1.99 14.64
N LEU A 124 1.13 2.46 13.39
CA LEU A 124 0.88 3.85 13.02
C LEU A 124 -0.57 4.24 13.29
N GLN A 125 -1.53 3.41 12.87
CA GLN A 125 -2.95 3.68 13.03
C GLN A 125 -3.34 3.82 14.51
N LYS A 126 -2.81 2.96 15.40
CA LYS A 126 -3.08 3.08 16.85
C LYS A 126 -2.56 4.39 17.44
N ARG A 127 -1.35 4.81 17.06
CA ARG A 127 -0.74 6.05 17.57
C ARG A 127 -1.49 7.29 17.09
N CYS A 128 -1.88 7.33 15.81
CA CYS A 128 -2.58 8.49 15.24
C CYS A 128 -4.07 8.55 15.63
N PHE A 129 -4.78 7.41 15.66
CA PHE A 129 -6.24 7.40 15.78
C PHE A 129 -6.80 7.13 17.18
N SER A 130 -5.99 6.73 18.17
CA SER A 130 -6.47 6.43 19.54
C SER A 130 -7.16 7.61 20.26
N LYS A 131 -7.07 8.84 19.74
CA LYS A 131 -7.61 10.05 20.37
C LYS A 131 -8.42 10.96 19.44
N VAL A 132 -8.94 10.48 18.31
CA VAL A 132 -9.81 11.29 17.43
C VAL A 132 -11.27 10.87 17.66
N ARG A 133 -11.99 11.60 18.54
CA ARG A 133 -13.46 11.50 18.62
C ARG A 133 -14.06 12.25 17.45
N LEU A 134 -14.46 11.52 16.41
CA LEU A 134 -15.22 12.08 15.31
C LEU A 134 -16.68 12.30 15.76
N LYS A 135 -17.15 13.56 15.75
CA LYS A 135 -18.56 13.90 16.06
C LYS A 135 -19.45 13.45 14.91
N PRO A 136 -20.48 12.60 15.14
CA PRO A 136 -21.36 12.12 14.07
C PRO A 136 -21.99 13.29 13.29
N LEU A 137 -21.96 13.23 11.96
CA LEU A 137 -22.60 14.24 11.11
C LEU A 137 -24.12 14.26 11.34
N SER A 138 -24.71 15.45 11.22
CA SER A 138 -26.16 15.62 11.35
C SER A 138 -26.91 14.92 10.19
N PRO A 139 -28.11 14.34 10.43
CA PRO A 139 -28.89 13.66 9.39
C PRO A 139 -29.29 14.57 8.21
N ALA A 140 -29.50 15.86 8.47
CA ALA A 140 -29.99 16.84 7.49
C ALA A 140 -28.99 17.11 6.36
N THR A 141 -27.69 17.16 6.67
CA THR A 141 -26.61 17.31 5.67
C THR A 141 -26.40 16.07 4.79
N MET A 142 -26.99 14.93 5.17
CA MET A 142 -26.73 13.64 4.54
C MET A 142 -27.72 13.30 3.41
N GLY A 143 -28.91 13.91 3.37
CA GLY A 143 -30.00 13.48 2.49
C GLY A 143 -29.68 13.54 0.99
N LEU A 144 -29.28 14.72 0.49
CA LEU A 144 -29.00 14.93 -0.93
C LEU A 144 -27.65 14.35 -1.35
N ALA A 145 -26.60 14.59 -0.55
CA ALA A 145 -25.26 14.07 -0.81
C ALA A 145 -25.20 12.53 -0.77
N ALA A 146 -25.91 11.88 0.16
CA ALA A 146 -25.98 10.42 0.19
C ALA A 146 -26.81 9.85 -0.97
N SER A 147 -27.83 10.55 -1.43
CA SER A 147 -28.63 10.11 -2.58
C SER A 147 -27.82 10.18 -3.88
N ILE A 148 -27.08 11.29 -4.09
CA ILE A 148 -26.14 11.43 -5.21
C ILE A 148 -25.04 10.37 -5.13
N ALA A 149 -24.44 10.15 -3.96
CA ALA A 149 -23.40 9.14 -3.79
C ALA A 149 -23.90 7.69 -4.03
N LYS A 150 -25.17 7.39 -3.70
CA LYS A 150 -25.79 6.10 -4.05
C LYS A 150 -25.95 5.92 -5.56
N VAL A 151 -26.42 6.95 -6.26
CA VAL A 151 -26.56 6.91 -7.73
C VAL A 151 -25.20 6.75 -8.39
N LEU A 152 -24.21 7.54 -7.96
CA LEU A 152 -22.83 7.43 -8.44
C LEU A 152 -22.24 6.04 -8.17
N PHE A 153 -22.47 5.46 -6.99
CA PHE A 153 -22.02 4.10 -6.67
C PHE A 153 -22.62 3.05 -7.63
N ILE A 154 -23.93 3.14 -7.90
CA ILE A 154 -24.61 2.20 -8.82
C ILE A 154 -24.08 2.37 -10.24
N LEU A 155 -23.92 3.61 -10.71
CA LEU A 155 -23.36 3.89 -12.03
C LEU A 155 -21.91 3.39 -12.15
N LEU A 156 -21.10 3.59 -11.11
CA LEU A 156 -19.71 3.14 -11.07
C LEU A 156 -19.63 1.60 -11.09
N LEU A 157 -20.44 0.92 -10.26
CA LEU A 157 -20.53 -0.53 -10.23
C LEU A 157 -20.98 -1.09 -11.59
N PHE A 158 -22.03 -0.50 -12.18
CA PHE A 158 -22.55 -0.90 -13.49
C PHE A 158 -21.52 -0.69 -14.60
N SER A 159 -20.82 0.46 -14.62
CA SER A 159 -19.77 0.75 -15.58
C SER A 159 -18.63 -0.27 -15.52
N LEU A 160 -18.19 -0.65 -14.31
CA LEU A 160 -17.12 -1.64 -14.12
C LEU A 160 -17.53 -3.02 -14.62
N VAL A 161 -18.75 -3.47 -14.33
CA VAL A 161 -19.30 -4.74 -14.83
C VAL A 161 -19.48 -4.69 -16.36
N PHE A 162 -19.98 -3.58 -16.90
CA PHE A 162 -20.19 -3.40 -18.33
C PHE A 162 -18.87 -3.41 -19.12
N ILE A 163 -17.86 -2.67 -18.65
CA ILE A 163 -16.51 -2.67 -19.25
C ILE A 163 -15.91 -4.08 -19.20
N SER A 164 -16.07 -4.78 -18.08
CA SER A 164 -15.59 -6.16 -17.93
C SER A 164 -16.24 -7.11 -18.95
N TYR A 165 -17.55 -6.97 -19.16
CA TYR A 165 -18.30 -7.75 -20.15
C TYR A 165 -17.88 -7.41 -21.59
N GLN A 166 -17.70 -6.13 -21.92
CA GLN A 166 -17.25 -5.72 -23.26
C GLN A 166 -15.85 -6.24 -23.57
N LEU A 167 -14.91 -6.11 -22.62
CA LEU A 167 -13.56 -6.66 -22.74
C LEU A 167 -13.60 -8.19 -22.93
N PHE A 168 -14.44 -8.89 -22.16
CA PHE A 168 -14.66 -10.32 -22.32
C PHE A 168 -15.15 -10.66 -23.74
N MET A 169 -16.18 -9.97 -24.25
CA MET A 169 -16.70 -10.22 -25.59
C MET A 169 -15.68 -9.92 -26.70
N SER A 170 -14.83 -8.90 -26.51
CA SER A 170 -13.77 -8.54 -27.47
C SER A 170 -12.59 -9.51 -27.52
N SER A 171 -12.41 -10.33 -26.48
CA SER A 171 -11.19 -11.12 -26.28
C SER A 171 -11.15 -12.46 -27.04
N GLY A 172 -12.25 -12.89 -27.67
CA GLY A 172 -12.28 -14.09 -28.53
C GLY A 172 -11.90 -15.41 -27.82
N ILE A 173 -12.03 -15.49 -26.50
CA ILE A 173 -11.53 -16.60 -25.67
C ILE A 173 -12.41 -17.85 -25.83
N GLU A 174 -11.90 -18.91 -26.46
CA GLU A 174 -12.64 -20.16 -26.75
C GLU A 174 -13.06 -21.00 -25.52
N ASN A 175 -12.68 -20.62 -24.29
CA ASN A 175 -13.10 -21.30 -23.05
C ASN A 175 -13.68 -20.33 -22.01
N GLY A 176 -14.24 -19.20 -22.46
CA GLY A 176 -14.56 -18.10 -21.57
C GLY A 176 -15.63 -18.40 -20.51
N LEU A 177 -16.49 -19.39 -20.75
CA LEU A 177 -17.55 -19.78 -19.83
C LEU A 177 -17.02 -20.34 -18.50
N LEU A 178 -15.97 -21.17 -18.55
CA LEU A 178 -15.39 -21.77 -17.35
C LEU A 178 -14.69 -20.72 -16.48
N GLY A 179 -13.86 -19.85 -17.08
CA GLY A 179 -13.16 -18.78 -16.37
C GLY A 179 -14.13 -17.76 -15.75
N THR A 180 -15.21 -17.43 -16.47
CA THR A 180 -16.28 -16.56 -15.96
C THR A 180 -17.03 -17.20 -14.79
N GLY A 181 -17.40 -18.48 -14.92
CA GLY A 181 -18.06 -19.25 -13.85
C GLY A 181 -17.19 -19.34 -12.60
N LEU A 182 -15.89 -19.58 -12.74
CA LEU A 182 -14.93 -19.60 -11.64
C LEU A 182 -14.78 -18.25 -10.96
N ALA A 183 -14.73 -17.14 -11.72
CA ALA A 183 -14.64 -15.80 -11.15
C ALA A 183 -15.92 -15.41 -10.38
N LEU A 184 -17.10 -15.70 -10.94
CA LEU A 184 -18.38 -15.50 -10.26
C LEU A 184 -18.48 -16.35 -8.98
N MET A 185 -18.11 -17.63 -9.05
CA MET A 185 -18.11 -18.52 -7.89
C MET A 185 -17.12 -18.07 -6.83
N SER A 186 -15.94 -17.57 -7.23
CA SER A 186 -14.97 -16.95 -6.32
C SER A 186 -15.60 -15.81 -5.55
N GLY A 187 -16.26 -14.88 -6.24
CA GLY A 187 -16.96 -13.76 -5.61
C GLY A 187 -18.02 -14.19 -4.61
N PHE A 188 -18.84 -15.17 -5.00
CA PHE A 188 -19.88 -15.73 -4.15
C PHE A 188 -19.30 -16.32 -2.86
N LEU A 189 -18.27 -17.15 -2.98
CA LEU A 189 -17.63 -17.80 -1.83
C LEU A 189 -16.89 -16.79 -0.94
N LEU A 190 -16.22 -15.79 -1.51
CA LEU A 190 -15.53 -14.75 -0.75
C LEU A 190 -16.50 -13.95 0.12
N GLU A 191 -17.69 -13.60 -0.41
CA GLU A 191 -18.73 -12.90 0.34
C GLU A 191 -19.26 -13.75 1.50
N ARG A 192 -19.53 -15.04 1.27
CA ARG A 192 -20.02 -15.97 2.29
C ARG A 192 -19.02 -16.22 3.40
N ASN A 193 -17.75 -16.40 3.03
CA ASN A 193 -16.66 -16.71 3.97
C ASN A 193 -16.08 -15.46 4.64
N ARG A 194 -16.40 -14.25 4.14
CA ARG A 194 -15.89 -12.95 4.66
C ARG A 194 -14.38 -12.92 4.78
N MET A 195 -13.70 -13.50 3.81
CA MET A 195 -12.24 -13.65 3.84
C MET A 195 -11.58 -12.28 3.74
N CYS A 196 -10.74 -11.96 4.72
CA CYS A 196 -9.94 -10.74 4.72
C CYS A 196 -8.58 -11.00 5.38
N MET A 197 -7.51 -10.91 4.61
CA MET A 197 -6.13 -11.02 5.11
C MET A 197 -5.83 -9.94 6.16
N GLY A 198 -6.36 -8.73 5.97
CA GLY A 198 -6.23 -7.65 6.95
C GLY A 198 -6.91 -7.98 8.28
N LEU A 199 -8.03 -8.70 8.26
CA LEU A 199 -8.68 -9.19 9.49
C LEU A 199 -7.84 -10.29 10.14
N MET A 200 -7.28 -11.21 9.36
CA MET A 200 -6.35 -12.23 9.86
C MET A 200 -5.15 -11.61 10.60
N MET A 201 -4.57 -10.55 10.04
CA MET A 201 -3.48 -9.81 10.69
C MET A 201 -3.93 -9.13 11.99
N LYS A 202 -5.10 -8.46 11.99
CA LYS A 202 -5.67 -7.85 13.21
C LYS A 202 -5.97 -8.90 14.28
N GLU A 203 -6.48 -10.07 13.90
CA GLU A 203 -6.76 -11.16 14.84
C GLU A 203 -5.51 -11.73 15.48
N THR A 204 -4.46 -11.95 14.66
CA THR A 204 -3.20 -12.55 15.12
C THR A 204 -2.42 -11.58 16.02
N PHE A 205 -2.32 -10.31 15.65
CA PHE A 205 -1.47 -9.34 16.35
C PHE A 205 -2.18 -8.50 17.40
N TYR A 206 -3.52 -8.43 17.41
CA TYR A 206 -4.23 -7.49 18.27
C TYR A 206 -5.27 -8.11 19.19
N THR A 207 -6.24 -8.86 18.66
CA THR A 207 -7.33 -9.38 19.51
C THR A 207 -6.98 -10.67 20.24
N GLY A 208 -5.85 -11.32 19.91
CA GLY A 208 -5.44 -12.58 20.56
C GLY A 208 -6.46 -13.71 20.36
N SER A 209 -7.31 -13.61 19.33
CA SER A 209 -8.36 -14.58 19.02
C SER A 209 -7.75 -15.92 18.60
N ARG A 210 -8.57 -17.00 18.58
CA ARG A 210 -8.20 -18.42 18.37
C ARG A 210 -7.50 -18.78 17.03
N GLY A 211 -7.09 -17.78 16.23
CA GLY A 211 -6.30 -17.95 15.01
C GLY A 211 -7.02 -18.73 13.92
N THR A 212 -8.35 -18.71 13.89
CA THR A 212 -9.16 -19.54 12.98
C THR A 212 -8.85 -19.27 11.51
N LEU A 213 -8.69 -17.99 11.13
CA LEU A 213 -8.30 -17.58 9.78
C LEU A 213 -6.88 -18.03 9.41
N VAL A 214 -5.93 -17.99 10.37
CA VAL A 214 -4.55 -18.47 10.16
C VAL A 214 -4.54 -19.97 9.94
N LYS A 215 -5.34 -20.73 10.69
CA LYS A 215 -5.47 -22.19 10.49
C LYS A 215 -6.05 -22.52 9.11
N ALA A 216 -7.06 -21.77 8.66
CA ALA A 216 -7.62 -21.93 7.31
C ALA A 216 -6.58 -21.68 6.21
N ALA A 217 -5.79 -20.61 6.36
CA ALA A 217 -4.69 -20.28 5.47
C ALA A 217 -3.63 -21.40 5.44
N ALA A 218 -3.21 -21.89 6.61
CA ALA A 218 -2.24 -22.98 6.70
C ALA A 218 -2.74 -24.29 6.06
N ILE A 219 -4.00 -24.68 6.31
CA ILE A 219 -4.63 -25.85 5.67
C ILE A 219 -4.63 -25.71 4.15
N THR A 220 -4.95 -24.51 3.63
CA THR A 220 -4.92 -24.24 2.19
C THR A 220 -3.53 -24.44 1.61
N VAL A 221 -2.49 -23.92 2.27
CA VAL A 221 -1.09 -24.11 1.84
C VAL A 221 -0.73 -25.59 1.84
N LEU A 222 -1.07 -26.32 2.91
CA LEU A 222 -0.79 -27.76 3.04
C LEU A 222 -1.49 -28.59 1.97
N LEU A 223 -2.78 -28.34 1.69
CA LEU A 223 -3.50 -29.00 0.61
C LEU A 223 -2.87 -28.70 -0.76
N GLY A 224 -2.42 -27.45 -0.97
CA GLY A 224 -1.68 -27.07 -2.17
C GLY A 224 -0.34 -27.81 -2.31
N ILE A 225 0.41 -28.00 -1.21
CA ILE A 225 1.64 -28.80 -1.21
C ILE A 225 1.32 -30.26 -1.56
N SER A 226 0.31 -30.85 -0.91
CA SER A 226 -0.11 -32.22 -1.14
C SER A 226 -0.54 -32.47 -2.59
N TRP A 227 -1.21 -31.50 -3.22
CA TRP A 227 -1.59 -31.55 -4.64
C TRP A 227 -0.41 -31.72 -5.58
N GLN A 228 0.75 -31.15 -5.23
CA GLN A 228 1.93 -31.16 -6.10
C GLN A 228 2.67 -32.49 -6.07
N ILE A 229 2.43 -33.35 -5.08
CA ILE A 229 3.18 -34.60 -4.87
C ILE A 229 3.07 -35.55 -6.08
N PRO A 230 1.89 -35.82 -6.67
CA PRO A 230 1.77 -36.70 -7.84
C PRO A 230 2.51 -36.17 -9.07
N TRP A 231 2.53 -34.84 -9.25
CA TRP A 231 3.22 -34.16 -10.36
C TRP A 231 4.74 -34.09 -10.18
N ARG A 232 5.25 -34.53 -9.02
CA ARG A 232 6.69 -34.55 -8.68
C ARG A 232 7.32 -35.94 -8.87
N ILE A 233 6.52 -36.94 -9.24
CA ILE A 233 6.97 -38.31 -9.51
C ILE A 233 7.61 -38.34 -10.92
N PRO A 234 8.84 -38.86 -11.08
CA PRO A 234 9.49 -38.92 -12.39
C PRO A 234 8.67 -39.74 -13.39
N GLY A 235 8.25 -39.12 -14.51
CA GLY A 235 7.43 -39.75 -15.55
C GLY A 235 6.21 -38.94 -15.99
N VAL A 236 5.80 -37.93 -15.21
CA VAL A 236 4.87 -36.87 -15.58
C VAL A 236 5.68 -35.57 -15.59
N GLU A 237 5.46 -34.68 -16.57
CA GLU A 237 6.32 -33.54 -16.94
C GLU A 237 7.21 -32.95 -15.83
N GLN A 238 8.51 -32.85 -16.13
CA GLN A 238 9.56 -32.47 -15.19
C GLN A 238 9.37 -31.05 -14.62
N PHE A 239 8.95 -30.97 -13.35
CA PHE A 239 9.23 -29.82 -12.50
C PHE A 239 10.76 -29.73 -12.29
N SER A 240 11.44 -28.99 -13.15
CA SER A 240 12.82 -28.59 -12.91
C SER A 240 12.84 -27.52 -11.83
N LEU A 241 13.38 -27.87 -10.66
CA LEU A 241 13.79 -26.87 -9.67
C LEU A 241 15.04 -26.16 -10.22
N ASN A 242 14.86 -25.35 -11.26
CA ASN A 242 15.87 -24.41 -11.71
C ASN A 242 15.99 -23.34 -10.62
N LEU A 243 16.76 -23.65 -9.58
CA LEU A 243 17.33 -22.62 -8.73
C LEU A 243 18.09 -21.68 -9.66
N PRO A 244 17.65 -20.41 -9.80
CA PRO A 244 18.38 -19.49 -10.65
C PRO A 244 19.82 -19.44 -10.12
N THR A 245 20.77 -19.61 -11.03
CA THR A 245 22.19 -19.42 -10.73
C THR A 245 22.36 -18.13 -9.94
N PRO A 246 23.32 -18.05 -9.00
CA PRO A 246 23.51 -16.90 -8.12
C PRO A 246 24.07 -15.70 -8.91
N ASN A 247 23.29 -15.21 -9.85
CA ASN A 247 23.48 -13.96 -10.53
C ASN A 247 22.84 -12.87 -9.67
N SER A 248 23.39 -11.66 -9.75
CA SER A 248 22.92 -10.44 -9.05
C SER A 248 21.41 -10.19 -9.15
N ALA A 249 20.72 -10.78 -10.13
CA ALA A 249 19.27 -10.69 -10.36
C ALA A 249 18.39 -11.42 -9.31
N VAL A 250 18.89 -12.46 -8.63
CA VAL A 250 18.09 -13.24 -7.65
C VAL A 250 17.85 -12.42 -6.39
N LEU A 251 18.92 -11.81 -5.87
CA LEU A 251 18.81 -10.90 -4.76
C LEU A 251 17.86 -9.76 -5.17
N THR A 252 17.99 -9.21 -6.40
CA THR A 252 17.12 -8.13 -6.93
C THR A 252 15.66 -8.45 -6.77
N THR A 253 15.33 -9.64 -7.21
CA THR A 253 13.97 -10.17 -7.15
C THR A 253 13.47 -10.26 -5.71
N PHE A 254 14.27 -10.77 -4.78
CA PHE A 254 13.89 -10.91 -3.37
C PHE A 254 13.58 -9.59 -2.69
N PHE A 255 14.44 -8.58 -2.82
CA PHE A 255 14.18 -7.31 -2.12
C PHE A 255 13.12 -6.45 -2.82
N VAL A 256 12.98 -6.52 -4.15
CA VAL A 256 11.81 -5.94 -4.85
C VAL A 256 10.51 -6.52 -4.30
N THR A 257 10.50 -7.85 -4.11
CA THR A 257 9.34 -8.58 -3.60
C THR A 257 9.04 -8.23 -2.16
N PHE A 258 10.07 -8.10 -1.34
CA PHE A 258 9.94 -7.65 0.04
C PHE A 258 9.38 -6.22 0.11
N CYS A 259 9.92 -5.28 -0.67
CA CYS A 259 9.47 -3.90 -0.70
C CYS A 259 8.03 -3.76 -1.23
N GLY A 260 7.70 -4.42 -2.34
CA GLY A 260 6.35 -4.41 -2.90
C GLY A 260 5.32 -5.04 -1.95
N SER A 261 5.66 -6.18 -1.34
CA SER A 261 4.79 -6.82 -0.34
C SER A 261 4.62 -6.00 0.93
N LEU A 262 5.65 -5.26 1.37
CA LEU A 262 5.55 -4.31 2.48
C LEU A 262 4.57 -3.18 2.18
N LEU A 263 4.67 -2.53 1.01
CA LEU A 263 3.71 -1.52 0.56
C LEU A 263 2.29 -2.05 0.49
N MET A 264 2.14 -3.25 -0.07
CA MET A 264 0.85 -3.90 -0.18
C MET A 264 0.26 -4.21 1.20
N GLY A 265 1.06 -4.73 2.13
CA GLY A 265 0.65 -4.98 3.52
C GLY A 265 0.24 -3.70 4.26
N PHE A 266 0.93 -2.59 3.98
CA PHE A 266 0.55 -1.27 4.52
C PHE A 266 -0.82 -0.82 3.96
N GLY A 267 -1.01 -0.97 2.65
CA GLY A 267 -2.27 -0.67 1.97
C GLY A 267 -3.48 -1.46 2.51
N TYR A 268 -3.29 -2.72 2.93
CA TYR A 268 -4.36 -3.55 3.51
C TYR A 268 -4.98 -2.96 4.77
N ILE A 269 -4.15 -2.37 5.63
CA ILE A 269 -4.62 -1.78 6.88
C ILE A 269 -5.28 -0.43 6.60
N MET A 270 -4.72 0.36 5.67
CA MET A 270 -5.28 1.66 5.30
C MET A 270 -6.66 1.56 4.65
N SER A 271 -6.86 0.61 3.74
CA SER A 271 -8.14 0.42 3.04
C SER A 271 -9.20 -0.33 3.85
N ASP A 272 -8.90 -0.68 5.12
CA ASP A 272 -9.68 -1.57 5.98
C ASP A 272 -10.11 -2.87 5.26
N GLY A 273 -9.26 -3.37 4.37
CA GLY A 273 -9.54 -4.53 3.53
C GLY A 273 -8.28 -5.08 2.89
N CYS A 274 -8.21 -6.39 2.70
CA CYS A 274 -7.23 -6.94 1.75
C CYS A 274 -7.78 -6.83 0.33
N PHE A 275 -7.01 -7.29 -0.65
CA PHE A 275 -7.43 -7.35 -2.04
C PHE A 275 -8.79 -8.07 -2.21
N MET A 276 -8.91 -9.31 -1.72
CA MET A 276 -10.18 -10.05 -1.69
C MET A 276 -11.27 -9.30 -0.91
N GLY A 277 -10.87 -8.75 0.24
CA GLY A 277 -11.73 -7.97 1.13
C GLY A 277 -12.40 -6.81 0.39
N SER A 278 -11.64 -6.09 -0.42
CA SER A 278 -12.11 -4.93 -1.17
C SER A 278 -13.11 -5.33 -2.25
N LEU A 279 -12.87 -6.45 -2.94
CA LEU A 279 -13.75 -6.95 -4.00
C LEU A 279 -15.13 -7.37 -3.47
N TRP A 280 -15.19 -8.24 -2.44
CA TRP A 280 -16.50 -8.69 -1.95
C TRP A 280 -17.23 -7.61 -1.14
N LYS A 281 -16.52 -6.73 -0.42
CA LYS A 281 -17.13 -5.57 0.26
C LYS A 281 -17.68 -4.55 -0.75
N ALA A 282 -17.00 -4.35 -1.88
CA ALA A 282 -17.54 -3.57 -2.99
C ALA A 282 -18.84 -4.19 -3.51
N GLY A 283 -18.88 -5.52 -3.69
CA GLY A 283 -20.10 -6.25 -4.05
C GLY A 283 -21.25 -6.11 -3.03
N GLN A 284 -20.97 -5.91 -1.74
CA GLN A 284 -22.00 -5.68 -0.72
C GLN A 284 -22.60 -4.26 -0.73
N GLY A 285 -21.96 -3.29 -1.39
CA GLY A 285 -22.39 -1.90 -1.37
C GLY A 285 -21.52 -0.96 -0.53
N ILE A 286 -20.33 -1.38 -0.10
CA ILE A 286 -19.46 -0.53 0.73
C ILE A 286 -18.63 0.39 -0.17
N LEU A 287 -18.93 1.70 -0.14
CA LEU A 287 -18.31 2.68 -1.04
C LEU A 287 -16.79 2.79 -0.85
N THR A 288 -16.29 2.75 0.38
CA THR A 288 -14.84 2.84 0.64
C THR A 288 -14.06 1.71 -0.03
N SER A 289 -14.60 0.49 -0.02
CA SER A 289 -13.98 -0.67 -0.66
C SER A 289 -14.03 -0.58 -2.18
N LEU A 290 -15.11 -0.03 -2.76
CA LEU A 290 -15.17 0.22 -4.19
C LEU A 290 -14.13 1.28 -4.61
N ILE A 291 -13.98 2.38 -3.85
CA ILE A 291 -12.93 3.38 -4.08
C ILE A 291 -11.53 2.75 -3.98
N SER A 292 -11.31 1.85 -3.02
CA SER A 292 -10.05 1.10 -2.91
C SER A 292 -9.79 0.25 -4.16
N VAL A 293 -10.80 -0.38 -4.76
CA VAL A 293 -10.66 -1.16 -6.01
C VAL A 293 -10.18 -0.26 -7.17
N PHE A 294 -10.72 0.95 -7.32
CA PHE A 294 -10.20 1.91 -8.28
C PHE A 294 -8.75 2.31 -7.98
N GLY A 295 -8.44 2.52 -6.71
CA GLY A 295 -7.06 2.74 -6.26
C GLY A 295 -6.12 1.62 -6.69
N ILE A 296 -6.53 0.36 -6.58
CA ILE A 296 -5.72 -0.80 -7.02
C ILE A 296 -5.41 -0.71 -8.51
N PHE A 297 -6.39 -0.38 -9.35
CA PHE A 297 -6.14 -0.20 -10.79
C PHE A 297 -5.18 0.96 -11.08
N ILE A 298 -5.33 2.09 -10.40
CA ILE A 298 -4.43 3.24 -10.52
C ILE A 298 -3.01 2.84 -10.10
N GLY A 299 -2.85 2.20 -8.94
CA GLY A 299 -1.56 1.73 -8.46
C GLY A 299 -0.90 0.71 -9.37
N ALA A 300 -1.68 -0.23 -9.91
CA ALA A 300 -1.21 -1.21 -10.89
C ALA A 300 -0.79 -0.53 -12.20
N ALA A 301 -1.59 0.42 -12.72
CA ALA A 301 -1.22 1.20 -13.89
C ALA A 301 0.06 2.00 -13.65
N ILE A 302 0.20 2.65 -12.50
CA ILE A 302 1.42 3.34 -12.07
C ILE A 302 2.62 2.38 -12.08
N SER A 303 2.46 1.14 -11.60
CA SER A 303 3.52 0.13 -11.62
C SER A 303 3.90 -0.36 -13.03
N ILE A 304 3.00 -0.24 -14.01
CA ILE A 304 3.20 -0.62 -15.41
C ILE A 304 3.72 0.55 -16.26
N ILE A 305 3.39 1.80 -15.90
CA ILE A 305 3.79 3.02 -16.62
C ILE A 305 5.14 3.56 -16.13
N LEU A 306 5.44 3.50 -14.83
CA LEU A 306 6.76 3.89 -14.30
C LEU A 306 7.97 3.09 -14.84
N PRO A 307 7.83 1.86 -15.36
CA PRO A 307 8.85 1.14 -16.13
C PRO A 307 9.26 1.79 -17.46
N ASP A 308 8.50 2.72 -18.07
CA ASP A 308 9.00 3.42 -19.28
C ASP A 308 10.22 4.34 -18.98
N LEU A 309 10.61 4.48 -17.71
CA LEU A 309 11.90 5.02 -17.26
C LEU A 309 13.04 3.97 -17.15
N GLU A 310 12.82 2.70 -17.54
CA GLU A 310 13.81 1.60 -17.44
C GLU A 310 14.99 1.75 -18.43
N SER A 311 14.83 2.52 -19.50
CA SER A 311 15.90 2.70 -20.49
C SER A 311 17.10 3.51 -19.96
N ALA A 312 17.01 4.10 -18.76
CA ALA A 312 18.06 4.93 -18.18
C ALA A 312 18.85 4.30 -17.02
N PHE A 313 18.31 3.30 -16.28
CA PHE A 313 18.94 2.79 -15.05
C PHE A 313 18.68 1.30 -14.78
N PRO A 314 19.54 0.37 -15.26
CA PRO A 314 19.43 -1.05 -14.93
C PRO A 314 19.93 -1.32 -13.50
N GLY A 315 19.03 -1.62 -12.55
CA GLY A 315 19.41 -2.20 -11.26
C GLY A 315 18.56 -1.82 -10.04
N TRP A 316 19.01 -2.26 -8.87
CA TRP A 316 18.42 -2.04 -7.54
C TRP A 316 18.12 -0.59 -7.15
N GLN A 317 18.88 0.35 -7.71
CA GLN A 317 18.82 1.76 -7.36
C GLN A 317 17.49 2.38 -7.77
N ASP A 318 16.96 2.00 -8.94
CA ASP A 318 15.69 2.48 -9.47
C ASP A 318 14.51 2.07 -8.58
N ILE A 319 14.56 0.84 -8.04
CA ILE A 319 13.56 0.31 -7.12
C ILE A 319 13.56 1.06 -5.79
N ILE A 320 14.72 1.26 -5.18
CA ILE A 320 14.85 2.00 -3.90
C ILE A 320 14.31 3.42 -4.08
N LEU A 321 14.67 4.04 -5.20
CA LEU A 321 14.30 5.40 -5.53
C LEU A 321 12.78 5.54 -5.75
N LYS A 322 12.17 4.69 -6.59
CA LYS A 322 10.72 4.69 -6.87
C LYS A 322 9.88 4.32 -5.64
N THR A 323 10.29 3.30 -4.89
CA THR A 323 9.60 2.85 -3.66
C THR A 323 9.68 3.92 -2.59
N GLY A 324 10.86 4.49 -2.33
CA GLY A 324 11.02 5.53 -1.33
C GLY A 324 10.29 6.83 -1.71
N LEU A 325 10.27 7.20 -3.00
CA LEU A 325 9.53 8.37 -3.48
C LEU A 325 8.02 8.16 -3.30
N LEU A 326 7.49 6.98 -3.62
CA LEU A 326 6.08 6.68 -3.38
C LEU A 326 5.76 6.66 -1.87
N VAL A 327 6.60 6.03 -1.04
CA VAL A 327 6.44 6.05 0.42
C VAL A 327 6.42 7.48 0.94
N LEU A 328 7.32 8.33 0.47
CA LEU A 328 7.36 9.75 0.82
C LEU A 328 6.11 10.50 0.38
N LEU A 329 5.68 10.31 -0.87
CA LEU A 329 4.47 10.94 -1.42
C LEU A 329 3.24 10.51 -0.65
N LEU A 330 3.15 9.24 -0.22
CA LEU A 330 2.06 8.73 0.59
C LEU A 330 2.11 9.22 2.04
N ILE A 331 3.30 9.38 2.62
CA ILE A 331 3.46 10.04 3.92
C ILE A 331 3.10 11.51 3.80
N TRP A 332 3.49 12.21 2.74
CA TRP A 332 3.19 13.62 2.48
C TRP A 332 1.70 13.86 2.24
N THR A 333 1.07 13.08 1.37
CA THR A 333 -0.39 13.17 1.12
C THR A 333 -1.19 12.71 2.32
N GLY A 334 -0.79 11.61 2.96
CA GLY A 334 -1.38 11.14 4.22
C GLY A 334 -1.24 12.17 5.33
N ALA A 335 -0.12 12.89 5.42
CA ALA A 335 0.13 13.96 6.36
C ALA A 335 -0.80 15.16 6.17
N TYR A 336 -0.97 15.61 4.92
CA TYR A 336 -1.85 16.72 4.57
C TYR A 336 -3.31 16.41 4.93
N LEU A 337 -3.72 15.16 4.72
CA LEU A 337 -5.06 14.67 5.09
C LEU A 337 -5.23 14.45 6.59
N MET A 338 -4.13 14.23 7.32
CA MET A 338 -4.09 13.99 8.76
C MET A 338 -3.89 15.27 9.58
N GLU A 339 -3.85 16.45 8.96
CA GLU A 339 -3.78 17.71 9.71
C GLU A 339 -5.02 17.84 10.62
N PRO A 340 -4.84 17.88 11.95
CA PRO A 340 -5.97 18.05 12.85
C PRO A 340 -6.61 19.43 12.59
N PRO A 341 -7.96 19.54 12.63
CA PRO A 341 -8.69 20.78 12.35
C PRO A 341 -8.55 21.83 13.46
N ASN A 342 -7.50 21.76 14.28
CA ASN A 342 -7.28 22.69 15.38
C ASN A 342 -6.98 24.08 14.83
N LYS A 343 -7.50 25.10 15.52
CA LYS A 343 -7.22 26.50 15.19
C LYS A 343 -5.72 26.75 15.23
N THR A 344 -5.24 27.39 14.17
CA THR A 344 -3.87 27.86 14.06
C THR A 344 -3.78 29.19 14.81
N VAL A 345 -2.91 29.25 15.82
CA VAL A 345 -2.72 30.44 16.67
C VAL A 345 -1.68 31.36 16.05
N LYS A 346 -0.60 30.79 15.54
CA LYS A 346 0.50 31.52 14.90
C LYS A 346 1.04 30.73 13.72
N ARG A 347 1.30 31.41 12.60
CA ARG A 347 1.86 30.82 11.37
C ARG A 347 3.13 31.56 10.99
N GLY A 348 4.17 30.81 10.63
CA GLY A 348 5.42 31.35 10.10
C GLY A 348 5.24 31.98 8.71
N SER A 349 6.28 32.64 8.23
CA SER A 349 6.26 33.33 6.93
C SER A 349 5.99 32.35 5.78
N LEU A 350 4.91 32.62 5.03
CA LEU A 350 4.55 31.86 3.83
C LEU A 350 5.65 31.90 2.77
N PHE A 351 6.31 33.04 2.61
CA PHE A 351 7.42 33.20 1.66
C PHE A 351 8.59 32.27 2.00
N LYS A 352 9.00 32.22 3.27
CA LYS A 352 10.06 31.30 3.71
C LYS A 352 9.66 29.83 3.51
N TRP A 353 8.38 29.49 3.70
CA TRP A 353 7.86 28.15 3.44
C TRP A 353 7.92 27.78 1.95
N LEU A 354 7.35 28.62 1.07
CA LEU A 354 7.38 28.41 -0.39
C LEU A 354 8.81 28.29 -0.92
N PHE A 355 9.73 29.10 -0.38
CA PHE A 355 11.12 29.06 -0.79
C PHE A 355 11.83 27.76 -0.38
N SER A 356 11.58 27.21 0.82
CA SER A 356 12.10 25.86 1.16
C SER A 356 11.62 24.81 0.19
N GLU A 357 10.31 24.78 -0.11
CA GLU A 357 9.75 23.76 -1.00
C GLU A 357 10.31 23.90 -2.41
N ALA A 358 10.44 25.13 -2.91
CA ALA A 358 11.07 25.40 -4.19
C ALA A 358 12.53 24.89 -4.25
N THR A 359 13.32 25.08 -3.18
CA THR A 359 14.71 24.58 -3.15
C THR A 359 14.80 23.06 -3.11
N ILE A 360 13.89 22.38 -2.41
CA ILE A 360 13.82 20.92 -2.38
C ILE A 360 13.40 20.38 -3.76
N LEU A 361 12.36 20.97 -4.37
CA LEU A 361 11.89 20.59 -5.70
C LEU A 361 12.94 20.84 -6.78
N LEU A 362 13.65 21.96 -6.73
CA LEU A 362 14.77 22.25 -7.63
C LEU A 362 15.89 21.23 -7.45
N THR A 363 16.23 20.87 -6.21
CA THR A 363 17.26 19.87 -5.93
C THR A 363 16.85 18.50 -6.46
N LEU A 364 15.60 18.09 -6.27
CA LEU A 364 15.05 16.87 -6.85
C LEU A 364 15.09 16.91 -8.38
N PHE A 365 14.71 18.04 -8.99
CA PHE A 365 14.84 18.23 -10.43
C PHE A 365 16.29 18.05 -10.91
N VAL A 366 17.27 18.64 -10.23
CA VAL A 366 18.70 18.46 -10.55
C VAL A 366 19.15 17.01 -10.34
N ILE A 367 18.66 16.33 -9.32
CA ILE A 367 18.95 14.90 -9.08
C ILE A 367 18.48 14.08 -10.27
N PHE A 368 17.25 14.30 -10.74
CA PHE A 368 16.62 13.48 -11.77
C PHE A 368 16.98 13.87 -13.20
N ALA A 369 16.89 15.15 -13.53
CA ALA A 369 17.08 15.70 -14.87
C ALA A 369 18.47 16.32 -15.10
N GLY A 370 19.26 16.50 -14.04
CA GLY A 370 20.60 17.08 -14.14
C GLY A 370 21.66 16.10 -14.66
N PRO A 371 22.88 16.60 -14.93
CA PRO A 371 23.99 15.80 -15.45
C PRO A 371 24.35 14.63 -14.53
N LYS A 372 24.49 13.43 -15.09
CA LYS A 372 24.88 12.23 -14.36
C LYS A 372 26.40 12.13 -14.27
N SER A 373 26.88 11.80 -13.09
CA SER A 373 28.26 11.42 -12.81
C SER A 373 28.37 9.89 -12.82
N SER A 374 29.58 9.35 -12.70
CA SER A 374 29.78 7.90 -12.57
C SER A 374 30.22 7.58 -11.16
N PHE A 375 29.32 7.05 -10.32
CA PHE A 375 29.67 6.63 -8.96
C PHE A 375 29.90 5.12 -8.88
N PRO A 376 30.90 4.67 -8.11
CA PRO A 376 31.11 3.25 -7.89
C PRO A 376 29.94 2.63 -7.12
N LEU A 377 29.74 1.32 -7.28
CA LEU A 377 28.65 0.59 -6.62
C LEU A 377 28.66 0.74 -5.09
N THR A 378 29.84 0.89 -4.49
CA THR A 378 30.01 1.15 -3.05
C THR A 378 29.35 2.46 -2.61
N LEU A 379 29.53 3.52 -3.38
CA LEU A 379 28.94 4.83 -3.09
C LEU A 379 27.43 4.82 -3.31
N GLN A 380 26.96 4.07 -4.31
CA GLN A 380 25.52 3.87 -4.54
C GLN A 380 24.89 3.01 -3.42
N GLY A 381 25.60 2.00 -2.91
CA GLY A 381 25.20 1.22 -1.73
C GLY A 381 25.14 2.06 -0.45
N LEU A 382 26.10 2.98 -0.26
CA LEU A 382 26.02 3.99 0.80
C LEU A 382 24.80 4.91 0.60
N GLY A 383 24.53 5.32 -0.64
CA GLY A 383 23.34 6.08 -1.01
C GLY A 383 22.04 5.39 -0.60
N ALA A 384 21.92 4.08 -0.88
CA ALA A 384 20.80 3.25 -0.44
C ALA A 384 20.63 3.27 1.08
N PHE A 385 21.72 3.05 1.82
CA PHE A 385 21.71 3.05 3.27
C PHE A 385 21.29 4.40 3.84
N LEU A 386 21.86 5.50 3.33
CA LEU A 386 21.51 6.86 3.73
C LEU A 386 20.04 7.15 3.45
N TYR A 387 19.56 6.81 2.25
CA TYR A 387 18.17 7.05 1.88
C TYR A 387 17.19 6.28 2.77
N LEU A 388 17.43 4.99 3.01
CA LEU A 388 16.59 4.16 3.88
C LEU A 388 16.63 4.62 5.35
N SER A 389 17.81 4.91 5.88
CA SER A 389 17.96 5.42 7.25
C SER A 389 17.29 6.78 7.42
N GLY A 390 17.38 7.64 6.41
CA GLY A 390 16.66 8.90 6.33
C GLY A 390 15.14 8.71 6.32
N ILE A 391 14.59 7.79 5.52
CA ILE A 391 13.15 7.46 5.53
C ILE A 391 12.72 6.99 6.92
N ILE A 392 13.49 6.09 7.54
CA ILE A 392 13.18 5.58 8.89
C ILE A 392 13.18 6.71 9.91
N LEU A 393 14.21 7.58 9.90
CA LEU A 393 14.31 8.71 10.82
C LEU A 393 13.16 9.71 10.58
N TYR A 394 12.81 9.99 9.33
CA TYR A 394 11.69 10.86 8.97
C TYR A 394 10.38 10.30 9.53
N VAL A 395 10.08 9.03 9.26
CA VAL A 395 8.87 8.35 9.73
C VAL A 395 8.81 8.31 11.26
N LEU A 396 9.90 7.93 11.93
CA LEU A 396 9.95 7.93 13.40
C LEU A 396 9.72 9.32 13.96
N SER A 397 10.40 10.34 13.44
CA SER A 397 10.25 11.72 13.90
C SER A 397 8.83 12.24 13.72
N ARG A 398 8.17 11.87 12.62
CA ARG A 398 6.75 12.18 12.38
C ARG A 398 5.83 11.48 13.38
N ILE A 399 6.09 10.22 13.68
CA ILE A 399 5.30 9.43 14.63
C ILE A 399 5.39 10.04 16.05
N TYR A 400 6.57 10.46 16.48
CA TYR A 400 6.75 11.09 17.79
C TYR A 400 6.10 12.48 17.87
N LEU A 401 6.15 13.28 16.80
CA LEU A 401 5.56 14.62 16.80
C LEU A 401 4.01 14.58 16.73
N GLY A 402 3.43 13.58 16.04
CA GLY A 402 1.99 13.34 16.00
C GLY A 402 1.17 14.58 15.61
N LYS A 403 0.24 14.98 16.49
CA LYS A 403 -0.68 16.12 16.26
C LYS A 403 -0.01 17.49 16.28
N ASN A 404 1.22 17.58 16.80
CA ASN A 404 1.97 18.83 16.83
C ASN A 404 2.65 19.13 15.48
N TRP A 405 2.63 18.18 14.53
CA TRP A 405 3.22 18.36 13.21
C TRP A 405 2.37 19.21 12.28
N GLY A 406 2.97 20.24 11.68
CA GLY A 406 2.41 21.00 10.58
C GLY A 406 3.45 21.17 9.47
N GLU A 407 2.98 21.26 8.23
CA GLU A 407 3.86 21.43 7.07
C GLU A 407 4.48 22.83 7.02
N ALA A 408 3.73 23.85 7.47
CA ALA A 408 4.26 25.16 7.80
C ALA A 408 4.59 25.23 9.30
N ILE A 409 5.49 26.15 9.68
CA ILE A 409 5.72 26.46 11.11
C ILE A 409 4.40 27.00 11.65
N VAL A 410 3.68 26.20 12.43
CA VAL A 410 2.35 26.53 12.93
C VAL A 410 2.26 26.13 14.40
N ILE A 411 1.92 27.09 15.26
CA ILE A 411 1.50 26.81 16.63
C ILE A 411 -0.01 26.59 16.61
N ARG A 412 -0.44 25.45 17.15
CA ARG A 412 -1.86 25.10 17.32
C ARG A 412 -2.28 25.31 18.77
N GLU A 413 -3.57 25.47 19.02
CA GLU A 413 -4.09 25.43 20.39
C GLU A 413 -3.72 24.09 21.07
N GLY A 414 -3.12 24.17 22.27
CA GLY A 414 -2.64 23.01 23.02
C GLY A 414 -1.33 22.39 22.49
N HIS A 415 -0.52 23.14 21.73
CA HIS A 415 0.77 22.68 21.24
C HIS A 415 1.71 22.32 22.40
N LYS A 416 2.23 21.09 22.40
CA LYS A 416 3.17 20.60 23.41
C LYS A 416 4.56 20.36 22.82
N ILE A 417 5.60 20.73 23.55
CA ILE A 417 6.98 20.44 23.16
C ILE A 417 7.23 18.94 23.33
N VAL A 418 7.65 18.27 22.26
CA VAL A 418 7.96 16.83 22.27
C VAL A 418 9.46 16.65 22.44
N THR A 419 9.88 15.99 23.52
CA THR A 419 11.29 15.72 23.85
C THR A 419 11.63 14.21 23.84
N GLU A 420 10.69 13.37 23.42
CA GLU A 420 10.83 11.92 23.38
C GLU A 420 11.35 11.40 22.04
N GLY A 421 11.95 10.19 22.05
CA GLY A 421 12.39 9.50 20.84
C GLY A 421 13.53 10.23 20.12
N PRO A 422 13.49 10.39 18.78
CA PRO A 422 14.51 11.12 18.03
C PRO A 422 14.74 12.56 18.50
N TYR A 423 13.72 13.18 19.11
CA TYR A 423 13.79 14.56 19.62
C TYR A 423 14.65 14.70 20.89
N ARG A 424 15.03 13.58 21.52
CA ARG A 424 15.99 13.57 22.63
C ARG A 424 17.43 13.83 22.17
N ILE A 425 17.72 13.48 20.91
CA ILE A 425 19.07 13.57 20.33
C ILE A 425 19.18 14.83 19.46
N PHE A 426 18.17 15.10 18.64
CA PHE A 426 18.16 16.21 17.71
C PHE A 426 16.94 17.09 17.93
N ASN A 427 17.11 18.42 17.91
CA ASN A 427 15.99 19.35 17.99
C ASN A 427 15.10 19.33 16.74
N HIS A 428 15.66 18.96 15.58
CA HIS A 428 14.99 18.98 14.27
C HIS A 428 15.26 17.72 13.43
N PRO A 429 14.91 16.52 13.93
CA PRO A 429 15.26 15.26 13.28
C PRO A 429 14.57 15.08 11.92
N ILE A 430 13.42 15.73 11.69
CA ILE A 430 12.75 15.78 10.37
C ILE A 430 13.64 16.47 9.34
N TYR A 431 14.17 17.65 9.63
CA TYR A 431 15.03 18.38 8.68
C TYR A 431 16.33 17.63 8.40
N ILE A 432 16.92 17.02 9.44
CA ILE A 432 18.11 16.18 9.29
C ILE A 432 17.81 14.99 8.37
N SER A 433 16.69 14.31 8.59
CA SER A 433 16.29 13.19 7.76
C SER A 433 16.09 13.59 6.30
N MET A 434 15.49 14.75 6.01
CA MET A 434 15.32 15.25 4.65
C MET A 434 16.67 15.44 3.93
N VAL A 435 17.66 16.02 4.59
CA VAL A 435 19.00 16.20 4.01
C VAL A 435 19.68 14.84 3.77
N ILE A 436 19.63 13.93 4.75
CA ILE A 436 20.18 12.57 4.62
C ILE A 436 19.56 11.84 3.42
N MET A 437 18.24 11.97 3.25
CA MET A 437 17.52 11.38 2.14
C MET A 437 17.92 11.98 0.79
N LEU A 438 18.01 13.32 0.70
CA LEU A 438 18.40 13.99 -0.53
C LEU A 438 19.85 13.66 -0.93
N VAL A 439 20.76 13.51 0.04
CA VAL A 439 22.12 13.03 -0.24
C VAL A 439 22.11 11.57 -0.68
N GLY A 440 21.35 10.70 0.01
CA GLY A 440 21.24 9.28 -0.32
C GLY A 440 20.69 9.04 -1.74
N ILE A 441 19.63 9.75 -2.11
CA ILE A 441 19.02 9.65 -3.44
C ILE A 441 19.92 10.27 -4.53
N SER A 442 20.72 11.29 -4.20
CA SER A 442 21.73 11.82 -5.10
C SER A 442 22.80 10.79 -5.43
N PHE A 443 23.26 10.02 -4.43
CA PHE A 443 24.22 8.94 -4.65
C PHE A 443 23.62 7.78 -5.45
N LEU A 444 22.38 7.38 -5.14
CA LEU A 444 21.66 6.35 -5.89
C LEU A 444 21.47 6.72 -7.36
N ASN A 445 21.22 8.00 -7.64
CA ASN A 445 20.96 8.50 -8.99
C ASN A 445 22.22 9.07 -9.67
N ASN A 446 23.41 8.75 -9.13
CA ASN A 446 24.69 9.21 -9.65
C ASN A 446 24.78 10.72 -9.90
N SER A 447 24.16 11.54 -9.06
CA SER A 447 24.06 13.00 -9.24
C SER A 447 24.93 13.75 -8.23
N LEU A 448 26.15 14.12 -8.65
CA LEU A 448 27.03 14.98 -7.85
C LEU A 448 26.38 16.33 -7.57
N TRP A 449 25.76 16.94 -8.59
CA TRP A 449 25.07 18.22 -8.45
C TRP A 449 23.85 18.14 -7.53
N GLY A 450 23.19 16.98 -7.46
CA GLY A 450 22.16 16.70 -6.47
C GLY A 450 22.71 16.75 -5.04
N THR A 451 23.88 16.14 -4.80
CA THR A 451 24.55 16.21 -3.48
C THR A 451 24.93 17.65 -3.13
N VAL A 452 25.46 18.41 -4.10
CA VAL A 452 25.78 19.82 -3.92
C VAL A 452 24.52 20.64 -3.63
N GLY A 453 23.41 20.39 -4.33
CA GLY A 453 22.10 20.99 -4.03
C GLY A 453 21.63 20.71 -2.60
N SER A 454 21.73 19.44 -2.20
CA SER A 454 21.29 18.96 -0.89
C SER A 454 22.06 19.59 0.26
N VAL A 455 23.39 19.62 0.17
CA VAL A 455 24.27 20.10 1.25
C VAL A 455 24.50 21.61 1.17
N GLY A 456 24.63 22.16 -0.05
CA GLY A 456 24.97 23.55 -0.29
C GLY A 456 23.78 24.50 -0.25
N PHE A 457 22.57 24.04 -0.57
CA PHE A 457 21.38 24.90 -0.64
C PHE A 457 20.29 24.47 0.34
N VAL A 458 19.87 23.19 0.31
CA VAL A 458 18.76 22.72 1.15
C VAL A 458 19.14 22.74 2.63
N MET A 459 20.31 22.22 3.01
CA MET A 459 20.73 22.17 4.41
C MET A 459 20.80 23.56 5.07
N PRO A 460 21.50 24.57 4.50
CA PRO A 460 21.53 25.91 5.08
C PRO A 460 20.14 26.52 5.25
N PHE A 461 19.25 26.32 4.27
CA PHE A 461 17.91 26.85 4.33
C PHE A 461 17.06 26.18 5.42
N LEU A 462 17.15 24.86 5.55
CA LEU A 462 16.50 24.13 6.65
C LEU A 462 17.04 24.54 8.02
N VAL A 463 18.34 24.89 8.13
CA VAL A 463 18.91 25.44 9.37
C VAL A 463 18.32 26.82 9.69
N LEU A 464 18.16 27.69 8.70
CA LEU A 464 17.50 29.00 8.89
C LEU A 464 16.03 28.82 9.33
N ARG A 465 15.33 27.88 8.71
CA ARG A 465 13.95 27.54 9.05
C ARG A 465 13.85 26.96 10.47
N ALA A 466 14.75 26.06 10.85
CA ALA A 466 14.85 25.48 12.18
C ALA A 466 15.05 26.54 13.29
N ARG A 467 15.88 27.56 13.01
CA ARG A 467 16.10 28.69 13.94
C ARG A 467 14.85 29.54 14.11
N GLU A 468 14.12 29.78 13.02
CA GLU A 468 12.86 30.50 13.07
C GLU A 468 11.80 29.72 13.87
N GLU A 469 11.69 28.43 13.63
CA GLU A 469 10.80 27.54 14.37
C GLU A 469 11.12 27.56 15.87
N GLN A 470 12.41 27.50 16.24
CA GLN A 470 12.81 27.65 17.64
C GLN A 470 12.45 29.01 18.25
N ARG A 471 12.55 30.12 17.50
CA ARG A 471 12.12 31.43 17.99
C ARG A 471 10.63 31.48 18.26
N ILE A 472 9.84 30.94 17.34
CA ILE A 472 8.39 30.89 17.45
C ILE A 472 7.97 29.96 18.61
N LEU A 473 8.65 28.82 18.79
CA LEU A 473 8.37 27.87 19.87
C LEU A 473 8.66 28.44 21.27
N LYS A 474 9.60 29.38 21.41
CA LYS A 474 9.85 30.07 22.68
C LYS A 474 8.69 30.95 23.16
N GLU A 475 7.77 31.30 22.27
CA GLU A 475 6.59 32.08 22.61
C GLU A 475 5.39 31.22 23.02
N VAL A 476 5.52 29.88 22.97
CA VAL A 476 4.51 28.96 23.49
C VAL A 476 4.64 28.98 25.02
N PRO A 477 3.59 29.35 25.77
CA PRO A 477 3.64 29.32 27.23
C PRO A 477 3.94 27.90 27.72
N GLU A 478 4.89 27.74 28.63
CA GLU A 478 5.12 26.44 29.27
C GLU A 478 3.91 26.08 30.15
N GLU A 479 3.56 24.78 30.20
CA GLU A 479 2.44 24.26 31.01
C GLU A 479 2.62 24.54 32.53
N ASN A 480 3.81 25.00 32.96
CA ASN A 480 4.11 25.42 34.32
C ASN A 480 3.64 26.84 34.68
N ASP A 481 3.36 27.71 33.70
CA ASP A 481 2.88 29.10 33.95
C ASP A 481 1.35 29.18 34.07
N LEU A 482 0.63 28.08 33.83
CA LEU A 482 -0.84 28.01 33.92
C LEU A 482 -1.34 27.52 35.29
N SER A 483 -0.43 27.28 36.25
CA SER A 483 -0.75 26.83 37.61
C SER A 483 -0.43 27.85 38.71
N SER A 484 -0.19 29.11 38.37
CA SER A 484 -0.03 30.21 39.34
C SER A 484 -1.27 31.09 39.44
#